data_AF-A0A1V1WTN9-F1
#
_entry.id   AF-A0A1V1WTN9-F1
#
_cell.length_a   1.000
_cell.length_b   1.000
_cell.length_c   1.000
_cell.angle_alpha   90.00
_cell.angle_beta   90.00
_cell.angle_gamma   90.00
#
_symmetry.space_group_name_H-M   'P 1'
#
loop_
_entity.id
_entity.type
_entity.pdbx_description
1 polymer ?
#
loop_
_entity_poly.entity_id
_entity_poly.type
_entity_poly.pdbx_seq_one_letter_code
_entity_poly.pdbx_strand_id
1 'polypeptide(L)'
;MLSHILQHSKLVTKVALLIAGKLNDTGQNLDLALVEAGALLHDITKTMCIETDENHAHTGGKLLASLGYPAVADVVRQHIRLDDGRAACDPDTVTAEELVNYADKRVKHEEVVDISERFRDIEKRYAGKVSNLEVRLQEVLVETQVIEEKIFSILSINPEDIEDIVTL
;
A
#
# COMPACT_ATOMS: atom_id res chain seq x y z
N MET A 1 -1.21 12.40 -15.12
CA MET A 1 -0.71 11.14 -14.54
C MET A 1 -0.41 10.17 -15.67
N LEU A 2 0.70 9.44 -15.61
CA LEU A 2 1.06 8.41 -16.61
C LEU A 2 0.06 7.24 -16.56
N SER A 3 -0.21 6.60 -17.70
CA SER A 3 -1.21 5.53 -17.81
C SER A 3 -0.93 4.35 -16.87
N HIS A 4 0.31 3.88 -16.80
CA HIS A 4 0.69 2.76 -15.94
C HIS A 4 0.54 3.07 -14.44
N ILE A 5 0.72 4.33 -14.02
CA ILE A 5 0.46 4.74 -12.63
C ILE A 5 -1.04 4.66 -12.34
N LEU A 6 -1.87 5.13 -13.26
CA LEU A 6 -3.32 5.04 -13.11
C LEU A 6 -3.82 3.59 -13.05
N GLN A 7 -3.30 2.70 -13.91
CA GLN A 7 -3.69 1.29 -13.89
C GLN A 7 -3.24 0.59 -12.62
N HIS A 8 -2.02 0.89 -12.17
CA HIS A 8 -1.52 0.44 -10.88
C HIS A 8 -2.45 0.87 -9.73
N SER A 9 -2.75 2.17 -9.60
CA SER A 9 -3.63 2.66 -8.52
C SER A 9 -5.03 2.03 -8.55
N LYS A 10 -5.58 1.76 -9.75
CA LYS A 10 -6.85 1.04 -9.87
C LYS A 10 -6.77 -0.40 -9.36
N LEU A 11 -5.71 -1.14 -9.70
CA LEU A 11 -5.55 -2.51 -9.22
C LEU A 11 -5.28 -2.55 -7.71
N VAL A 12 -4.46 -1.64 -7.19
CA VAL A 12 -4.26 -1.46 -5.74
C VAL A 12 -5.59 -1.19 -5.04
N THR A 13 -6.44 -0.33 -5.61
CA THR A 13 -7.78 -0.05 -5.06
C THR A 13 -8.66 -1.30 -5.01
N LYS A 14 -8.65 -2.14 -6.06
CA LYS A 14 -9.38 -3.41 -6.06
C LYS A 14 -8.91 -4.36 -4.96
N VAL A 15 -7.59 -4.53 -4.83
CA VAL A 15 -6.99 -5.37 -3.77
C VAL A 15 -7.37 -4.85 -2.39
N ALA A 16 -7.22 -3.54 -2.15
CA ALA A 16 -7.51 -2.90 -0.88
C ALA A 16 -8.99 -3.06 -0.50
N LEU A 17 -9.93 -2.83 -1.43
CA LEU A 17 -11.36 -2.97 -1.18
C LEU A 17 -11.80 -4.43 -0.99
N LEU A 18 -11.20 -5.37 -1.71
CA LEU A 18 -11.45 -6.79 -1.49
C LEU A 18 -11.12 -7.19 -0.05
N ILE A 19 -9.91 -6.85 0.40
CA ILE A 19 -9.44 -7.18 1.73
C ILE A 19 -10.25 -6.42 2.79
N ALA A 20 -10.52 -5.13 2.59
CA ALA A 20 -11.32 -4.32 3.51
C ALA A 20 -12.74 -4.89 3.69
N GLY A 21 -13.39 -5.31 2.61
CA GLY A 21 -14.71 -5.94 2.65
C GLY A 21 -14.69 -7.22 3.48
N LYS A 22 -13.71 -8.11 3.22
CA LYS A 22 -13.55 -9.35 3.99
C LYS A 22 -13.24 -9.11 5.46
N LEU A 23 -12.42 -8.09 5.78
CA LEU A 23 -12.14 -7.69 7.16
C LEU A 23 -13.41 -7.16 7.84
N ASN A 24 -14.22 -6.37 7.16
CA ASN A 24 -15.49 -5.90 7.71
C ASN A 24 -16.49 -7.04 7.94
N ASP A 25 -16.48 -8.07 7.09
CA ASP A 25 -17.28 -9.29 7.31
C ASP A 25 -16.88 -10.06 8.59
N THR A 26 -15.64 -9.89 9.08
CA THR A 26 -15.18 -10.47 10.36
C THR A 26 -15.39 -9.54 11.56
N GLY A 27 -16.06 -8.39 11.37
CA GLY A 27 -16.38 -7.44 12.43
C GLY A 27 -15.38 -6.30 12.60
N GLN A 28 -14.39 -6.18 11.70
CA GLN A 28 -13.63 -4.94 11.57
C GLN A 28 -14.56 -3.80 11.10
N ASN A 29 -14.13 -2.55 11.30
CA ASN A 29 -14.94 -1.36 10.97
C ASN A 29 -14.14 -0.37 10.12
N LEU A 30 -13.52 -0.87 9.04
CA LEU A 30 -12.80 -0.03 8.08
C LEU A 30 -13.77 0.86 7.31
N ASP A 31 -13.46 2.16 7.24
CA ASP A 31 -14.12 3.09 6.33
C ASP A 31 -13.69 2.79 4.89
N LEU A 32 -14.57 2.12 4.14
CA LEU A 32 -14.31 1.73 2.76
C LEU A 32 -14.07 2.93 1.84
N ALA A 33 -14.70 4.07 2.10
CA ALA A 33 -14.50 5.27 1.28
C ALA A 33 -13.11 5.89 1.53
N LEU A 34 -12.63 5.83 2.77
CA LEU A 34 -11.26 6.24 3.10
C LEU A 34 -10.22 5.30 2.47
N VAL A 35 -10.44 3.99 2.53
CA VAL A 35 -9.57 2.98 1.88
C VAL A 35 -9.54 3.19 0.37
N GLU A 36 -10.70 3.35 -0.27
CA GLU A 36 -10.82 3.59 -1.70
C GLU A 36 -10.07 4.88 -2.12
N ALA A 37 -10.34 5.99 -1.43
CA ALA A 37 -9.70 7.26 -1.73
C ALA A 37 -8.18 7.20 -1.52
N GLY A 38 -7.73 6.60 -0.41
CA GLY A 38 -6.31 6.42 -0.11
C GLY A 38 -5.61 5.58 -1.17
N ALA A 39 -6.19 4.44 -1.55
CA ALA A 39 -5.64 3.55 -2.56
C ALA A 39 -5.63 4.16 -3.95
N LEU A 40 -6.67 4.88 -4.35
CA LEU A 40 -6.75 5.51 -5.67
C LEU A 40 -5.77 6.68 -5.82
N LEU A 41 -5.49 7.38 -4.73
CA LEU A 41 -4.72 8.63 -4.72
C LEU A 41 -3.29 8.49 -4.17
N HIS A 42 -2.86 7.30 -3.73
CA HIS A 42 -1.54 7.11 -3.11
C HIS A 42 -0.37 7.61 -3.98
N ASP A 43 -0.50 7.46 -5.30
CA ASP A 43 0.50 7.83 -6.30
C ASP A 43 0.20 9.17 -7.01
N ILE A 44 -0.70 10.01 -6.47
CA ILE A 44 -1.22 11.20 -7.18
C ILE A 44 -0.14 12.17 -7.67
N THR A 45 0.97 12.30 -6.95
CA THR A 45 2.11 13.16 -7.31
C THR A 45 3.27 12.42 -7.98
N LYS A 46 3.21 11.09 -8.14
CA LYS A 46 4.33 10.27 -8.61
C LYS A 46 4.85 10.66 -9.99
N THR A 47 3.95 11.03 -10.91
CA THR A 47 4.36 11.50 -12.25
C THR A 47 5.29 12.72 -12.17
N MET A 48 5.00 13.66 -11.28
CA MET A 48 5.82 14.85 -11.08
C MET A 48 7.12 14.48 -10.35
N CYS A 49 7.05 13.64 -9.32
CA CYS A 49 8.20 13.23 -8.53
C CYS A 49 9.24 12.39 -9.30
N ILE A 50 8.86 11.77 -10.43
CA ILE A 50 9.82 11.13 -11.34
C ILE A 50 10.84 12.15 -11.90
N GLU A 51 10.40 13.38 -12.14
CA GLU A 51 11.26 14.45 -12.66
C GLU A 51 11.97 15.23 -11.54
N THR A 52 11.34 15.37 -10.38
CA THR A 52 11.87 16.18 -9.26
C THR A 52 12.67 15.40 -8.22
N ASP A 53 12.64 14.06 -8.26
CA ASP A 53 13.24 13.16 -7.25
C ASP A 53 12.70 13.36 -5.81
N GLU A 54 11.53 13.99 -5.69
CA GLU A 54 10.86 14.17 -4.41
C GLU A 54 10.16 12.90 -3.92
N ASN A 55 9.92 12.82 -2.61
CA ASN A 55 9.11 11.73 -2.05
C ASN A 55 7.61 11.96 -2.36
N HIS A 56 7.07 11.14 -3.28
CA HIS A 56 5.68 11.24 -3.71
C HIS A 56 4.65 10.95 -2.62
N ALA A 57 4.93 10.08 -1.65
CA ALA A 57 4.03 9.89 -0.51
C ALA A 57 3.88 11.20 0.28
N HIS A 58 4.99 11.91 0.53
CA HIS A 58 4.98 13.19 1.25
C HIS A 58 4.32 14.31 0.46
N THR A 59 4.65 14.47 -0.82
CA THR A 59 4.04 15.51 -1.67
C THR A 59 2.56 15.23 -1.92
N GLY A 60 2.16 13.96 -2.07
CA GLY A 60 0.78 13.52 -2.19
C GLY A 60 -0.03 13.80 -0.92
N GLY A 61 0.51 13.45 0.25
CA GLY A 61 -0.11 13.79 1.53
C GLY A 61 -0.28 15.31 1.70
N LYS A 62 0.76 16.10 1.44
CA LYS A 62 0.68 17.57 1.48
C LYS A 62 -0.38 18.15 0.55
N LEU A 63 -0.44 17.65 -0.69
CA LEU A 63 -1.43 18.08 -1.67
C LEU A 63 -2.85 17.81 -1.15
N LEU A 64 -3.14 16.58 -0.73
CA LEU A 64 -4.47 16.20 -0.25
C LEU A 64 -4.88 16.95 1.01
N ALA A 65 -3.95 17.18 1.95
CA ALA A 65 -4.20 18.01 3.12
C ALA A 65 -4.55 19.45 2.72
N SER A 66 -3.82 20.04 1.76
CA SER A 66 -4.09 21.40 1.26
C SER A 66 -5.44 21.54 0.54
N LEU A 67 -5.95 20.43 -0.02
CA LEU A 67 -7.26 20.35 -0.68
C LEU A 67 -8.41 20.09 0.31
N GLY A 68 -8.13 19.93 1.60
CA GLY A 68 -9.14 19.70 2.64
C GLY A 68 -9.45 18.22 2.91
N TYR A 69 -8.56 17.30 2.52
CA TYR A 69 -8.72 15.86 2.73
C TYR A 69 -7.64 15.29 3.68
N PRO A 70 -7.59 15.73 4.96
CA PRO A 70 -6.52 15.33 5.89
C PRO A 70 -6.52 13.83 6.22
N ALA A 71 -7.68 13.17 6.28
CA ALA A 71 -7.74 11.73 6.52
C ALA A 71 -7.12 10.93 5.37
N VAL A 72 -7.46 11.28 4.11
CA VAL A 72 -6.86 10.64 2.93
C VAL A 72 -5.38 10.97 2.83
N ALA A 73 -4.98 12.20 3.18
CA ALA A 73 -3.57 12.59 3.25
C ALA A 73 -2.78 11.74 4.24
N ASP A 74 -3.37 11.35 5.37
CA ASP A 74 -2.75 10.49 6.37
C ASP A 74 -2.47 9.09 5.78
N VAL A 75 -3.44 8.52 5.06
CA VAL A 75 -3.26 7.25 4.34
C VAL A 75 -2.16 7.37 3.28
N VAL A 76 -2.23 8.40 2.44
CA VAL A 76 -1.31 8.56 1.30
C VAL A 76 0.14 8.80 1.75
N ARG A 77 0.41 9.58 2.79
CA ARG A 77 1.80 9.81 3.21
C ARG A 77 2.48 8.54 3.76
N GLN A 78 1.70 7.54 4.17
CA GLN A 78 2.16 6.31 4.84
C GLN A 78 2.20 5.08 3.93
N HIS A 79 1.79 5.18 2.65
CA HIS A 79 1.68 4.00 1.78
C HIS A 79 3.03 3.34 1.45
N ILE A 80 4.13 4.11 1.43
CA ILE A 80 5.48 3.56 1.23
C ILE A 80 6.00 2.95 2.54
N ARG A 81 6.00 3.76 3.61
CA ARG A 81 6.47 3.43 4.95
C ARG A 81 5.50 4.02 5.97
N LEU A 82 5.11 3.21 6.95
CA LEU A 82 4.25 3.66 8.04
C LEU A 82 5.05 4.53 9.03
N ASP A 83 4.37 5.38 9.80
CA ASP A 83 5.02 6.07 10.92
C ASP A 83 5.46 5.06 12.00
N ASP A 84 6.54 5.38 12.73
CA ASP A 84 7.16 4.46 13.69
C ASP A 84 6.14 3.86 14.68
N GLY A 85 6.18 2.53 14.82
CA GLY A 85 5.33 1.78 15.76
C GLY A 85 3.89 1.53 15.30
N ARG A 86 3.45 2.11 14.17
CA ARG A 86 2.07 1.91 13.65
C ARG A 86 1.75 0.45 13.32
N ALA A 87 2.64 -0.23 12.59
CA ALA A 87 2.42 -1.62 12.13
C ALA A 87 2.21 -2.61 13.29
N ALA A 88 2.70 -2.28 14.49
CA ALA A 88 2.68 -3.16 15.66
C ALA A 88 1.82 -2.62 16.81
N CYS A 89 1.04 -1.55 16.58
CA CYS A 89 0.34 -0.85 17.67
C CYS A 89 -0.84 -1.65 18.24
N ASP A 90 -1.57 -2.36 17.37
CA ASP A 90 -2.70 -3.21 17.75
C ASP A 90 -2.71 -4.43 16.82
N PRO A 91 -2.50 -5.67 17.32
CA PRO A 91 -2.50 -6.86 16.47
C PRO A 91 -3.90 -7.26 15.98
N ASP A 92 -4.98 -6.80 16.62
CA ASP A 92 -6.34 -7.25 16.35
C ASP A 92 -7.14 -6.29 15.45
N THR A 93 -6.62 -5.09 15.20
CA THR A 93 -7.32 -4.03 14.43
C THR A 93 -6.51 -3.56 13.23
N VAL A 94 -6.97 -3.80 12.00
CA VAL A 94 -6.33 -3.30 10.78
C VAL A 94 -6.78 -1.87 10.47
N THR A 95 -5.83 -0.98 10.16
CA THR A 95 -6.07 0.41 9.78
C THR A 95 -6.09 0.61 8.27
N ALA A 96 -6.65 1.73 7.79
CA ALA A 96 -6.67 2.04 6.36
C ALA A 96 -5.24 2.25 5.81
N GLU A 97 -4.34 2.79 6.62
CA GLU A 97 -2.96 3.07 6.25
C GLU A 97 -2.15 1.78 6.11
N GLU A 98 -2.28 0.84 7.04
CA GLU A 98 -1.71 -0.51 6.92
C GLU A 98 -2.24 -1.21 5.67
N LEU A 99 -3.55 -1.13 5.45
CA LEU A 99 -4.18 -1.83 4.34
C LEU A 99 -3.77 -1.29 2.97
N VAL A 100 -3.74 0.04 2.79
CA VAL A 100 -3.30 0.64 1.51
C VAL A 100 -1.81 0.41 1.29
N ASN A 101 -1.00 0.49 2.35
CA ASN A 101 0.44 0.17 2.30
C ASN A 101 0.68 -1.29 1.86
N TYR A 102 -0.07 -2.25 2.42
CA TYR A 102 -0.01 -3.65 2.03
C TYR A 102 -0.50 -3.87 0.59
N ALA A 103 -1.64 -3.31 0.23
CA ALA A 103 -2.24 -3.48 -1.09
C ALA A 103 -1.35 -2.95 -2.23
N ASP A 104 -0.66 -1.81 -2.04
CA ASP A 104 0.35 -1.32 -3.00
C ASP A 104 1.48 -2.34 -3.22
N LYS A 105 1.95 -2.96 -2.15
CA LYS A 105 3.03 -3.95 -2.21
C LYS A 105 2.57 -5.29 -2.79
N ARG A 106 1.28 -5.58 -2.80
CA ARG A 106 0.71 -6.72 -3.53
C ARG A 106 0.53 -6.48 -5.02
N VAL A 107 0.87 -5.29 -5.54
CA VAL A 107 0.72 -4.99 -6.97
C VAL A 107 2.05 -4.58 -7.60
N LYS A 108 2.44 -5.28 -8.67
CA LYS A 108 3.59 -4.97 -9.52
C LYS A 108 3.12 -4.61 -10.91
N HIS A 109 3.18 -3.32 -11.23
CA HIS A 109 2.58 -2.75 -12.45
C HIS A 109 1.07 -3.01 -12.46
N GLU A 110 0.62 -3.98 -13.26
CA GLU A 110 -0.78 -4.35 -13.44
C GLU A 110 -1.04 -5.82 -13.03
N GLU A 111 -0.12 -6.40 -12.24
CA GLU A 111 -0.20 -7.79 -11.77
C GLU A 111 -0.24 -7.83 -10.24
N VAL A 112 -1.09 -8.68 -9.68
CA VAL A 112 -1.07 -9.02 -8.25
C VAL A 112 0.08 -10.00 -8.02
N VAL A 113 0.99 -9.73 -7.08
CA VAL A 113 2.21 -10.54 -6.86
C VAL A 113 2.57 -10.67 -5.39
N ASP A 114 3.11 -11.81 -4.98
CA ASP A 114 3.57 -12.02 -3.60
C ASP A 114 4.53 -10.93 -3.14
N ILE A 115 4.51 -10.61 -1.85
CA ILE A 115 5.46 -9.67 -1.24
C ILE A 115 6.89 -10.04 -1.65
N SER A 116 7.26 -11.32 -1.55
CA SER A 116 8.63 -11.75 -1.87
C SER A 116 9.00 -11.43 -3.33
N GLU A 117 8.06 -11.56 -4.27
CA GLU A 117 8.27 -11.20 -5.67
C GLU A 117 8.37 -9.69 -5.86
N ARG A 118 7.47 -8.93 -5.23
CA ARG A 118 7.49 -7.46 -5.28
C ARG A 118 8.84 -6.91 -4.85
N PHE A 119 9.39 -7.40 -3.75
CA PHE A 119 10.66 -6.91 -3.22
C PHE A 119 11.86 -7.33 -4.09
N ARG A 120 11.87 -8.56 -4.64
CA ARG A 120 12.88 -8.98 -5.63
C ARG A 120 12.89 -8.08 -6.87
N ASP A 121 11.71 -7.67 -7.36
CA ASP A 121 11.59 -6.77 -8.51
C ASP A 121 12.10 -5.35 -8.20
N ILE A 122 11.77 -4.81 -7.01
CA ILE A 122 12.27 -3.50 -6.58
C ILE A 122 13.80 -3.53 -6.44
N GLU A 123 14.35 -4.55 -5.77
CA GLU A 123 15.80 -4.73 -5.62
C GLU A 123 16.47 -4.75 -7.00
N LYS A 124 15.97 -5.55 -7.94
CA LYS A 124 16.51 -5.64 -9.30
C LYS A 124 16.43 -4.32 -10.06
N ARG A 125 15.33 -3.56 -9.94
CA ARG A 125 15.14 -2.27 -10.65
C ARG A 125 16.06 -1.16 -10.13
N TYR A 126 16.33 -1.15 -8.83
CA TYR A 126 17.05 -0.07 -8.14
C TYR A 126 18.46 -0.46 -7.66
N ALA A 127 18.90 -1.70 -7.89
CA ALA A 127 20.26 -2.14 -7.60
C ALA A 127 21.30 -1.18 -8.19
N GLY A 128 22.22 -0.71 -7.34
CA GLY A 128 23.28 0.23 -7.71
C GLY A 128 22.84 1.68 -7.96
N LYS A 129 21.53 2.00 -7.88
CA LYS A 129 20.99 3.35 -8.10
C LYS A 129 20.69 4.09 -6.81
N VAL A 130 20.42 3.36 -5.72
CA VAL A 130 20.01 3.91 -4.43
C VAL A 130 20.95 3.43 -3.33
N SER A 131 21.54 4.36 -2.59
CA SER A 131 22.38 4.03 -1.42
C SER A 131 21.54 3.40 -0.32
N ASN A 132 22.10 2.39 0.36
CA ASN A 132 21.45 1.65 1.45
C ASN A 132 20.10 1.01 1.06
N LEU A 133 19.92 0.70 -0.23
CA LEU A 133 18.68 0.09 -0.72
C LEU A 133 18.36 -1.21 0.02
N GLU A 134 19.33 -2.10 0.17
CA GLU A 134 19.16 -3.42 0.82
C GLU A 134 18.62 -3.29 2.24
N VAL A 135 19.23 -2.42 3.06
CA VAL A 135 18.78 -2.16 4.45
C VAL A 135 17.37 -1.60 4.47
N ARG A 136 17.09 -0.59 3.62
CA ARG A 136 15.76 0.03 3.54
C ARG A 136 14.69 -0.93 3.07
N LEU A 137 14.99 -1.78 2.08
CA LEU A 137 14.07 -2.80 1.60
C LEU A 137 13.83 -3.86 2.66
N GLN A 138 14.85 -4.26 3.41
CA GLN A 138 14.69 -5.23 4.49
C GLN A 138 13.78 -4.70 5.60
N GLU A 139 13.92 -3.43 6.00
CA GLU A 139 13.04 -2.79 6.98
C GLU A 139 11.58 -2.79 6.50
N VAL A 140 11.33 -2.31 5.27
CA VAL A 140 9.98 -2.24 4.72
C VAL A 140 9.41 -3.64 4.50
N LEU A 141 10.23 -4.64 4.15
CA LEU A 141 9.80 -6.03 4.00
C LEU A 141 9.28 -6.59 5.32
N VAL A 142 10.04 -6.43 6.40
CA VAL A 142 9.62 -6.88 7.74
C VAL A 142 8.34 -6.19 8.18
N GLU A 143 8.25 -4.86 8.01
CA GLU A 143 7.02 -4.12 8.31
C GLU A 143 5.83 -4.66 7.49
N THR A 144 6.01 -4.97 6.22
CA THR A 144 4.95 -5.48 5.36
C THR A 144 4.52 -6.90 5.75
N GLN A 145 5.47 -7.75 6.14
CA GLN A 145 5.19 -9.11 6.62
C GLN A 145 4.38 -9.09 7.92
N VAL A 146 4.68 -8.17 8.83
CA VAL A 146 3.87 -7.98 10.05
C VAL A 146 2.43 -7.59 9.71
N ILE A 147 2.24 -6.69 8.73
CA ILE A 147 0.89 -6.31 8.26
C ILE A 147 0.18 -7.50 7.60
N GLU A 148 0.90 -8.30 6.80
CA GLU A 148 0.36 -9.51 6.18
C GLU A 148 -0.11 -10.51 7.24
N GLU A 149 0.77 -10.88 8.17
CA GLU A 149 0.44 -11.79 9.28
C GLU A 149 -0.78 -11.30 10.06
N LYS A 150 -0.85 -10.00 10.34
CA LYS A 150 -1.98 -9.37 11.01
C LYS A 150 -3.28 -9.51 10.22
N ILE A 151 -3.30 -9.11 8.94
CA ILE A 151 -4.50 -9.22 8.08
C ILE A 151 -4.98 -10.67 8.01
N PHE A 152 -4.07 -11.61 7.77
CA PHE A 152 -4.42 -13.00 7.52
C PHE A 152 -4.61 -13.84 8.78
N SER A 153 -4.25 -13.32 9.96
CA SER A 153 -4.70 -13.89 11.24
C SER A 153 -6.21 -13.68 11.50
N ILE A 154 -6.79 -12.64 10.89
CA ILE A 154 -8.20 -12.28 11.02
C ILE A 154 -9.06 -12.94 9.93
N LEU A 155 -8.50 -13.06 8.72
CA LEU A 155 -9.22 -13.59 7.56
C LEU A 155 -9.18 -15.13 7.49
N SER A 156 -10.17 -15.71 6.80
CA SER A 156 -10.23 -17.15 6.53
C SER A 156 -9.66 -17.55 5.16
N ILE A 157 -9.07 -16.61 4.44
CA ILE A 157 -8.34 -16.83 3.18
C ILE A 157 -6.85 -16.66 3.46
N ASN A 158 -5.99 -17.06 2.53
CA ASN A 158 -4.54 -16.86 2.62
C ASN A 158 -4.07 -15.75 1.65
N PRO A 159 -2.84 -15.20 1.84
CA PRO A 159 -2.29 -14.18 0.94
C PRO A 159 -2.22 -14.58 -0.54
N GLU A 160 -2.00 -15.86 -0.82
CA GLU A 160 -1.96 -16.42 -2.17
C GLU A 160 -3.32 -16.39 -2.88
N ASP A 161 -4.43 -16.41 -2.13
CA ASP A 161 -5.77 -16.43 -2.70
C ASP A 161 -6.17 -15.07 -3.31
N ILE A 162 -5.46 -13.98 -3.01
CA ILE A 162 -5.82 -12.64 -3.47
C ILE A 162 -5.85 -12.55 -4.99
N GLU A 163 -4.85 -13.11 -5.67
CA GLU A 163 -4.71 -13.02 -7.13
C GLU A 163 -5.92 -13.63 -7.85
N ASP A 164 -6.32 -14.82 -7.42
CA ASP A 164 -7.48 -15.53 -7.96
C ASP A 164 -8.79 -14.78 -7.71
N ILE A 165 -8.94 -14.12 -6.56
CA ILE A 165 -10.19 -13.45 -6.21
C ILE A 165 -10.33 -12.09 -6.92
N VAL A 166 -9.24 -11.34 -7.11
CA VAL A 166 -9.28 -10.01 -7.77
C VAL A 166 -9.49 -10.12 -9.29
N THR A 167 -9.23 -11.29 -9.87
CA THR A 167 -9.37 -11.55 -11.32
C THR A 167 -10.74 -12.11 -11.74
N LEU A 168 -11.58 -12.50 -10.78
CA LEU A 168 -12.99 -12.91 -10.97
C LEU A 168 -13.94 -11.72 -11.13
#